data_AF-A0A1G3UPJ1-F1
#
_entry.id   AF-A0A1G3UPJ1-F1
#
_cell.length_a   1.000
_cell.length_b   1.000
_cell.length_c   1.000
_cell.angle_alpha   90.00
_cell.angle_beta   90.00
_cell.angle_gamma   90.00
#
_symmetry.space_group_name_H-M   'P 1'
#
loop_
_entity.id
_entity.type
_entity.pdbx_description
1 polymer ?
#
loop_
_entity_poly.entity_id
_entity_poly.type
_entity_poly.pdbx_seq_one_letter_code
_entity_poly.pdbx_strand_id
1 'polypeptide(L)'
;MMKRFPVVFVPLLCILIFTMTLCVPAALSQAPPSLREGIRQYQSDNYEEAVELFKKAREEAPQSTEAAFWLGMVYKAQSIYQDALPHLTDAVTLRPPVKEAVVELIDILYRLDKLGEANKWLAVAERDEIYPAKTAFLRGMVQAKEGKYPESIASFEKAKTLDKNYTQAAEFQIGLSYMLARRYKQAAERFRAAVIQDPVSDLATYARRYQSMVEDRAWIERPVRLTIDILGQYDTNMLQEPYAYPGLGDAGEEKSLAMLNTLRVDVAPILPGPWLFNAGYALSSSIHEKNSTTHDVLVNSLSMAPGYNFGDFAINLSANYTHILKRNPSYDRYSDRFSVGPLMRFLLTEKKNEVVEMYVGYQKKDYFLPALDPGEDQTAQGVESSLSYMRLFEKGAILILKYGFTAEKARGSNWTNRGHHLTANSIIPLREKLKLQLGAEYHRTDYLNESTIPAFNKEKREDRTYMGMAGLIWDINRNASLMIQYTGIRGNSNIFLYDFSRSIYSVGAEFRF
;
A
#
# COMPACT_ATOMS: atom_id res chain seq x y z
N MET A 1 -51.60 106.53 37.63
CA MET A 1 -51.67 107.55 36.56
C MET A 1 -50.77 106.99 35.44
N MET A 2 -51.22 106.27 34.41
CA MET A 2 -52.19 106.49 33.31
C MET A 2 -52.70 105.11 32.84
N LYS A 3 -54.04 104.87 32.72
CA LYS A 3 -54.87 104.80 31.47
C LYS A 3 -54.47 103.67 30.49
N ARG A 4 -55.31 102.81 29.87
CA ARG A 4 -56.77 102.52 29.71
C ARG A 4 -56.85 101.14 28.96
N PHE A 5 -57.60 100.11 29.42
CA PHE A 5 -58.86 99.48 28.86
C PHE A 5 -58.84 98.92 27.40
N PRO A 6 -59.73 97.97 26.96
CA PRO A 6 -60.52 96.90 27.63
C PRO A 6 -60.77 95.56 26.82
N VAL A 7 -61.55 94.61 27.41
CA VAL A 7 -62.42 93.50 26.83
C VAL A 7 -61.74 92.36 26.03
N VAL A 8 -61.93 91.04 26.34
CA VAL A 8 -62.94 90.05 25.83
C VAL A 8 -62.91 88.81 26.78
N PHE A 9 -64.00 88.44 27.47
CA PHE A 9 -65.01 87.39 27.18
C PHE A 9 -64.56 85.90 27.30
N VAL A 10 -64.83 85.31 28.49
CA VAL A 10 -65.31 83.94 28.94
C VAL A 10 -65.11 82.64 28.07
N PRO A 11 -65.34 81.40 28.60
CA PRO A 11 -64.42 80.41 29.19
C PRO A 11 -64.33 79.06 28.40
N LEU A 12 -63.71 78.04 29.02
CA LEU A 12 -63.90 76.59 28.80
C LEU A 12 -63.57 76.01 27.42
N LEU A 13 -62.37 75.40 27.28
CA LEU A 13 -62.03 74.53 26.17
C LEU A 13 -62.20 73.05 26.57
N CYS A 14 -63.36 72.51 26.22
CA CYS A 14 -63.63 71.17 25.66
C CYS A 14 -62.85 69.95 26.21
N ILE A 15 -63.54 69.23 27.10
CA ILE A 15 -63.52 67.77 27.23
C ILE A 15 -64.27 67.18 26.02
N LEU A 16 -63.59 66.40 25.18
CA LEU A 16 -64.08 65.47 24.12
C LEU A 16 -62.83 65.10 23.28
N ILE A 17 -62.33 63.87 23.11
CA ILE A 17 -62.98 62.57 22.95
C ILE A 17 -62.03 61.46 23.46
N PHE A 18 -62.60 60.69 24.39
CA PHE A 18 -62.27 59.31 24.71
C PHE A 18 -62.54 58.44 23.47
N THR A 19 -61.53 57.71 22.97
CA THR A 19 -61.57 56.36 22.33
C THR A 19 -60.45 56.21 21.30
N MET A 20 -59.38 55.52 21.68
CA MET A 20 -58.73 54.47 20.87
C MET A 20 -57.60 53.90 21.73
N THR A 21 -58.01 53.11 22.71
CA THR A 21 -57.28 51.92 23.14
C THR A 21 -57.16 50.99 21.93
N LEU A 22 -56.28 51.33 20.99
CA LEU A 22 -55.69 50.32 20.11
C LEU A 22 -54.66 49.60 20.95
N CYS A 23 -55.13 48.49 21.52
CA CYS A 23 -54.39 47.26 21.60
C CYS A 23 -53.25 47.28 20.58
N VAL A 24 -52.03 47.60 21.04
CA VAL A 24 -50.85 46.99 20.45
C VAL A 24 -50.99 45.55 20.89
N PRO A 25 -51.34 44.58 20.02
CA PRO A 25 -50.97 43.23 20.35
C PRO A 25 -49.46 43.32 20.50
N ALA A 26 -48.96 43.07 21.70
CA ALA A 26 -47.67 42.45 21.83
C ALA A 26 -47.77 41.15 21.01
N ALA A 27 -47.53 41.25 19.70
CA ALA A 27 -47.14 40.13 18.88
C ALA A 27 -45.74 39.77 19.35
N LEU A 28 -45.67 39.18 20.55
CA LEU A 28 -44.78 38.06 20.79
C LEU A 28 -44.98 37.17 19.57
N SER A 29 -44.06 37.25 18.63
CA SER A 29 -43.98 36.40 17.45
C SER A 29 -43.93 34.96 17.94
N GLN A 30 -45.10 34.37 18.20
CA GLN A 30 -45.20 32.97 18.49
C GLN A 30 -44.72 32.24 17.25
N ALA A 31 -43.80 31.30 17.43
CA ALA A 31 -43.35 30.41 16.36
C ALA A 31 -44.57 29.92 15.57
N PRO A 32 -44.53 29.97 14.22
CA PRO A 32 -45.65 29.56 13.39
C PRO A 32 -46.18 28.19 13.84
N PRO A 33 -47.50 27.93 13.85
CA PRO A 33 -48.04 26.64 14.29
C PRO A 33 -47.42 25.46 13.53
N SER A 34 -47.14 25.67 12.24
CA SER A 34 -46.42 24.75 11.36
C SER A 34 -45.02 24.41 11.86
N LEU A 35 -44.26 25.40 12.39
CA LEU A 35 -42.94 25.20 12.96
C LEU A 35 -42.97 24.32 14.21
N ARG A 36 -43.91 24.59 15.13
CA ARG A 36 -44.04 23.80 16.38
C ARG A 36 -44.47 22.37 16.10
N GLU A 37 -45.41 22.16 15.19
CA GLU A 37 -45.82 20.81 14.79
C GLU A 37 -44.68 20.10 14.04
N GLY A 38 -43.97 20.80 13.15
CA GLY A 38 -42.82 20.25 12.43
C GLY A 38 -41.72 19.77 13.38
N ILE A 39 -41.40 20.53 14.43
CA ILE A 39 -40.42 20.10 15.46
C ILE A 39 -40.88 18.83 16.16
N ARG A 40 -42.18 18.71 16.48
CA ARG A 40 -42.74 17.50 17.10
C ARG A 40 -42.63 16.28 16.17
N GLN A 41 -42.94 16.45 14.89
CA GLN A 41 -42.80 15.39 13.89
C GLN A 41 -41.33 14.99 13.71
N TYR A 42 -40.42 15.97 13.66
CA TYR A 42 -38.97 15.71 13.60
C TYR A 42 -38.46 14.92 14.80
N GLN A 43 -38.91 15.27 16.02
CA GLN A 43 -38.57 14.54 17.24
C GLN A 43 -39.17 13.13 17.30
N SER A 44 -40.20 12.86 16.50
CA SER A 44 -40.84 11.54 16.37
C SER A 44 -40.28 10.75 15.19
N ASP A 45 -39.18 11.21 14.57
CA ASP A 45 -38.55 10.64 13.37
C ASP A 45 -39.46 10.60 12.11
N ASN A 46 -40.56 11.35 12.10
CA ASN A 46 -41.46 11.48 10.95
C ASN A 46 -40.94 12.58 10.00
N TYR A 47 -39.79 12.34 9.36
CA TYR A 47 -39.07 13.36 8.59
C TYR A 47 -39.83 13.84 7.34
N GLU A 48 -40.61 12.97 6.69
CA GLU A 48 -41.44 13.35 5.53
C GLU A 48 -42.56 14.33 5.92
N GLU A 49 -43.21 14.12 7.06
CA GLU A 49 -44.25 15.04 7.53
C GLU A 49 -43.62 16.36 8.02
N ALA A 50 -42.47 16.25 8.71
CA ALA A 50 -41.72 17.39 9.21
C ALA A 50 -41.23 18.31 8.08
N VAL A 51 -40.77 17.77 6.95
CA VAL A 51 -40.29 18.61 5.84
C VAL A 51 -41.39 19.46 5.23
N GLU A 52 -42.60 18.92 5.05
CA GLU A 52 -43.74 19.68 4.52
C GLU A 52 -44.21 20.76 5.52
N LEU A 53 -44.21 20.44 6.82
CA LEU A 53 -44.52 21.42 7.86
C LEU A 53 -43.46 22.54 7.95
N PHE A 54 -42.18 22.22 7.79
CA PHE A 54 -41.11 23.23 7.79
C PHE A 54 -41.09 24.06 6.51
N LYS A 55 -41.42 23.49 5.34
CA LYS A 55 -41.66 24.27 4.11
C LYS A 55 -42.79 25.27 4.33
N LYS A 56 -43.92 24.84 4.89
CA LYS A 56 -45.03 25.72 5.24
C LYS A 56 -44.62 26.79 6.26
N ALA A 57 -43.82 26.45 7.27
CA ALA A 57 -43.28 27.43 8.22
C ALA A 57 -42.39 28.49 7.54
N ARG A 58 -41.65 28.09 6.50
CA ARG A 58 -40.84 29.00 5.66
C ARG A 58 -41.69 29.86 4.74
N GLU A 59 -42.84 29.39 4.27
CA GLU A 59 -43.81 30.20 3.53
C GLU A 59 -44.50 31.23 4.44
N GLU A 60 -44.90 30.81 5.66
CA GLU A 60 -45.54 31.66 6.66
C GLU A 60 -44.58 32.75 7.19
N ALA A 61 -43.28 32.44 7.32
CA ALA A 61 -42.26 33.36 7.79
C ALA A 61 -40.93 33.20 7.01
N PRO A 62 -40.79 33.80 5.81
CA PRO A 62 -39.62 33.65 4.96
C PRO A 62 -38.29 34.15 5.57
N GLN A 63 -38.36 35.08 6.53
CA GLN A 63 -37.20 35.63 7.24
C GLN A 63 -36.91 34.90 8.56
N SER A 64 -37.68 33.87 8.91
CA SER A 64 -37.45 33.08 10.13
C SER A 64 -36.19 32.22 9.99
N THR A 65 -35.18 32.55 10.79
CA THR A 65 -33.93 31.80 10.88
C THR A 65 -34.12 30.45 11.57
N GLU A 66 -35.08 30.37 12.50
CA GLU A 66 -35.46 29.12 13.18
C GLU A 66 -36.16 28.15 12.21
N ALA A 67 -37.10 28.64 11.38
CA ALA A 67 -37.73 27.81 10.34
C ALA A 67 -36.70 27.35 9.30
N ALA A 68 -35.73 28.21 8.96
CA ALA A 68 -34.62 27.86 8.06
C ALA A 68 -33.75 26.75 8.66
N PHE A 69 -33.39 26.89 9.94
CA PHE A 69 -32.59 25.91 10.66
C PHE A 69 -33.26 24.54 10.68
N TRP A 70 -34.52 24.46 11.09
CA TRP A 70 -35.23 23.18 11.17
C TRP A 70 -35.48 22.54 9.81
N LEU A 71 -35.77 23.33 8.77
CA LEU A 71 -35.86 22.81 7.40
C LEU A 71 -34.51 22.25 6.92
N GLY A 72 -33.40 22.93 7.23
CA GLY A 72 -32.06 22.43 6.97
C GLY A 72 -31.74 21.13 7.72
N MET A 73 -32.16 21.05 8.99
CA MET A 73 -31.96 19.88 9.85
C MET A 73 -32.75 18.64 9.38
N VAL A 74 -33.98 18.80 8.90
CA VAL A 74 -34.75 17.68 8.36
C VAL A 74 -34.18 17.16 7.05
N TYR A 75 -33.76 18.05 6.15
CA TYR A 75 -33.08 17.62 4.92
C TYR A 75 -31.75 16.92 5.24
N LYS A 76 -31.01 17.39 6.24
CA LYS A 76 -29.83 16.70 6.74
C LYS A 76 -30.16 15.30 7.28
N ALA A 77 -31.23 15.15 8.06
CA ALA A 77 -31.65 13.84 8.61
C ALA A 77 -32.03 12.85 7.49
N GLN A 78 -32.67 13.34 6.43
CA GLN A 78 -32.96 12.57 5.21
C GLN A 78 -31.74 12.38 4.30
N SER A 79 -30.56 12.88 4.68
CA SER A 79 -29.32 12.86 3.89
C SER A 79 -29.39 13.60 2.54
N ILE A 80 -30.34 14.54 2.39
CA ILE A 80 -30.52 15.38 1.21
C ILE A 80 -29.69 16.66 1.38
N TYR A 81 -28.36 16.51 1.33
CA TYR A 81 -27.43 17.58 1.72
C TYR A 81 -27.46 18.81 0.81
N GLN A 82 -27.77 18.64 -0.49
CA GLN A 82 -27.88 19.75 -1.44
C GLN A 82 -29.02 20.70 -1.06
N ASP A 83 -30.15 20.16 -0.61
CA ASP A 83 -31.33 20.95 -0.22
C ASP A 83 -31.19 21.51 1.21
N ALA A 84 -30.43 20.83 2.08
CA ALA A 84 -30.12 21.34 3.42
C ALA A 84 -29.26 22.62 3.38
N LEU A 85 -28.32 22.70 2.42
CA LEU A 85 -27.33 23.76 2.32
C LEU A 85 -27.92 25.18 2.29
N PRO A 86 -28.86 25.54 1.39
CA PRO A 86 -29.42 26.89 1.35
C PRO A 86 -30.15 27.26 2.64
N HIS A 87 -30.87 26.32 3.26
CA HIS A 87 -31.63 26.60 4.48
C HIS A 87 -30.75 26.78 5.71
N LEU A 88 -29.67 26.00 5.85
CA LEU A 88 -28.68 26.23 6.91
C LEU A 88 -27.86 27.52 6.66
N THR A 89 -27.63 27.89 5.40
CA THR A 89 -27.00 29.17 5.05
C THR A 89 -27.88 30.35 5.45
N ASP A 90 -29.19 30.27 5.18
CA ASP A 90 -30.16 31.26 5.64
C ASP A 90 -30.16 31.36 7.17
N ALA A 91 -30.15 30.23 7.87
CA ALA A 91 -30.17 30.20 9.34
C ALA A 91 -28.98 30.93 9.98
N VAL A 92 -27.82 30.97 9.33
CA VAL A 92 -26.62 31.66 9.83
C VAL A 92 -26.46 33.10 9.31
N THR A 93 -27.13 33.47 8.22
CA THR A 93 -26.99 34.79 7.57
C THR A 93 -28.15 35.75 7.84
N LEU A 94 -29.37 35.24 7.94
CA LEU A 94 -30.55 36.02 8.30
C LEU A 94 -30.49 36.44 9.78
N ARG A 95 -31.29 37.45 10.16
CA ARG A 95 -31.25 38.05 11.50
C ARG A 95 -32.54 37.80 12.28
N PRO A 96 -32.45 37.33 13.55
CA PRO A 96 -31.23 36.98 14.30
C PRO A 96 -30.65 35.60 13.89
N PRO A 97 -29.31 35.43 13.81
CA PRO A 97 -28.71 34.19 13.35
C PRO A 97 -28.81 33.07 14.39
N VAL A 98 -28.97 31.83 13.93
CA VAL A 98 -28.96 30.62 14.76
C VAL A 98 -27.51 30.13 14.90
N LYS A 99 -26.97 30.15 16.12
CA LYS A 99 -25.56 29.77 16.36
C LYS A 99 -25.32 28.28 16.12
N GLU A 100 -26.31 27.47 16.51
CA GLU A 100 -26.39 26.02 16.31
C GLU A 100 -26.20 25.65 14.83
N ALA A 101 -26.73 26.47 13.91
CA ALA A 101 -26.68 26.22 12.49
C ALA A 101 -25.26 26.30 11.89
N VAL A 102 -24.31 26.98 12.56
CA VAL A 102 -22.94 27.14 12.02
C VAL A 102 -22.22 25.80 11.93
N VAL A 103 -22.25 24.99 13.00
CA VAL A 103 -21.59 23.67 13.01
C VAL A 103 -22.29 22.66 12.11
N GLU A 104 -23.61 22.80 11.93
CA GLU A 104 -24.38 21.97 11.00
C GLU A 104 -24.06 22.32 9.54
N LEU A 105 -23.93 23.62 9.23
CA LEU A 105 -23.51 24.09 7.91
C LEU A 105 -22.10 23.59 7.56
N ILE A 106 -21.16 23.62 8.50
CA ILE A 106 -19.80 23.08 8.29
C ILE A 106 -19.84 21.58 7.95
N ASP A 107 -20.64 20.79 8.65
CA ASP A 107 -20.81 19.35 8.36
C ASP A 107 -21.43 19.12 6.97
N ILE A 108 -22.46 19.89 6.59
CA ILE A 108 -23.04 19.82 5.24
C ILE A 108 -22.01 20.18 4.16
N LEU A 109 -21.25 21.26 4.36
CA LEU A 109 -20.20 21.67 3.42
C LEU A 109 -19.09 20.60 3.29
N TYR A 110 -18.72 19.95 4.40
CA TYR A 110 -17.79 18.82 4.39
C TYR A 110 -18.33 17.65 3.56
N ARG A 111 -19.60 17.27 3.74
CA ARG A 111 -20.25 16.17 3.00
C ARG A 111 -20.38 16.46 1.51
N LEU A 112 -20.64 17.73 1.16
CA LEU A 112 -20.71 18.20 -0.23
C LEU A 112 -19.34 18.49 -0.87
N ASP A 113 -18.25 18.19 -0.17
CA ASP A 113 -16.87 18.44 -0.62
C ASP A 113 -16.53 19.92 -0.89
N LYS A 114 -17.29 20.84 -0.28
CA LYS A 114 -17.07 22.28 -0.35
C LYS A 114 -16.10 22.76 0.74
N LEU A 115 -14.90 22.18 0.76
CA LEU A 115 -13.93 22.35 1.86
C LEU A 115 -13.49 23.81 2.06
N GLY A 116 -13.36 24.57 0.97
CA GLY A 116 -13.01 26.00 1.04
C GLY A 116 -14.05 26.85 1.76
N GLU A 117 -15.35 26.56 1.57
CA GLU A 117 -16.44 27.23 2.28
C GLU A 117 -16.52 26.74 3.73
N ALA A 118 -16.32 25.43 3.98
CA ALA A 118 -16.28 24.88 5.33
C ALA A 118 -15.21 25.57 6.19
N ASN A 119 -14.03 25.82 5.63
CA ASN A 119 -12.96 26.55 6.32
C ASN A 119 -13.33 27.99 6.69
N LYS A 120 -14.11 28.70 5.85
CA LYS A 120 -14.60 30.05 6.17
C LYS A 120 -15.52 30.03 7.40
N TRP A 121 -16.46 29.08 7.44
CA TRP A 121 -17.37 28.94 8.57
C TRP A 121 -16.69 28.39 9.82
N LEU A 122 -15.69 27.52 9.69
CA LEU A 122 -14.83 27.09 10.79
C LEU A 122 -14.11 28.28 11.44
N ALA A 123 -13.61 29.24 10.66
CA ALA A 123 -12.98 30.44 11.21
C ALA A 123 -13.97 31.33 11.99
N VAL A 124 -15.22 31.43 11.52
CA VAL A 124 -16.30 32.12 12.26
C VAL A 124 -16.62 31.39 13.57
N ALA A 125 -16.80 30.07 13.51
CA ALA A 125 -17.12 29.26 14.67
C ALA A 125 -16.04 29.32 15.76
N GLU A 126 -14.76 29.37 15.38
CA GLU A 126 -13.67 29.52 16.33
C GLU A 126 -13.57 30.92 16.93
N ARG A 127 -13.69 31.96 16.10
CA ARG A 127 -13.64 33.35 16.57
C ARG A 127 -14.75 33.64 17.58
N ASP A 128 -15.94 33.11 17.32
CA ASP A 128 -17.14 33.36 18.13
C ASP A 128 -17.36 32.28 19.21
N GLU A 129 -16.39 31.37 19.39
CA GLU A 129 -16.41 30.25 20.36
C GLU A 129 -17.68 29.39 20.30
N ILE A 130 -18.20 29.16 19.09
CA ILE A 130 -19.39 28.37 18.83
C ILE A 130 -19.02 26.88 18.95
N TYR A 131 -19.55 26.20 19.97
CA TYR A 131 -19.30 24.79 20.29
C TYR A 131 -17.83 24.37 20.12
N PRO A 132 -16.89 24.88 20.95
CA PRO A 132 -15.46 24.77 20.69
C PRO A 132 -14.96 23.34 20.45
N ALA A 133 -15.50 22.36 21.18
CA ALA A 133 -15.16 20.94 21.00
C ALA A 133 -15.63 20.38 19.65
N LYS A 134 -16.90 20.63 19.27
CA LYS A 134 -17.48 20.20 17.98
C LYS A 134 -16.80 20.89 16.81
N THR A 135 -16.52 22.18 16.94
CA THR A 135 -15.79 22.96 15.93
C THR A 135 -14.37 22.44 15.73
N ALA A 136 -13.65 22.10 16.81
CA ALA A 136 -12.34 21.46 16.71
C ALA A 136 -12.43 20.07 16.03
N PHE A 137 -13.47 19.29 16.33
CA PHE A 137 -13.69 17.99 15.70
C PHE A 137 -13.95 18.12 14.18
N LEU A 138 -14.86 19.02 13.78
CA LEU A 138 -15.17 19.29 12.37
C LEU A 138 -13.95 19.84 11.61
N ARG A 139 -13.12 20.68 12.24
CA ARG A 139 -11.84 21.11 11.67
C ARG A 139 -10.94 19.92 11.38
N GLY A 140 -10.82 18.99 12.32
CA GLY A 140 -10.08 17.75 12.12
C GLY A 140 -10.58 16.97 10.91
N MET A 141 -11.91 16.83 10.76
CA MET A 141 -12.52 16.14 9.61
C MET A 141 -12.18 16.82 8.27
N VAL A 142 -12.32 18.15 8.20
CA VAL A 142 -11.98 18.93 6.99
C VAL A 142 -10.50 18.78 6.65
N GLN A 143 -9.60 18.96 7.62
CA GLN A 143 -8.15 18.81 7.41
C GLN A 143 -7.74 17.41 6.96
N ALA A 144 -8.36 16.36 7.54
CA ALA A 144 -8.10 14.99 7.11
C ALA A 144 -8.51 14.77 5.65
N LYS A 145 -9.64 15.33 5.22
CA LYS A 145 -10.12 15.24 3.83
C LYS A 145 -9.28 16.07 2.84
N GLU A 146 -8.64 17.14 3.32
CA GLU A 146 -7.61 17.89 2.58
C GLU A 146 -6.23 17.20 2.53
N GLY A 147 -6.06 16.04 3.19
CA GLY A 147 -4.78 15.33 3.29
C GLY A 147 -3.79 15.92 4.30
N LYS A 148 -4.21 16.90 5.11
CA LYS A 148 -3.43 17.55 6.17
C LYS A 148 -3.49 16.73 7.46
N TYR A 149 -2.92 15.52 7.41
CA TYR A 149 -3.06 14.54 8.49
C TYR A 149 -2.47 15.01 9.83
N PRO A 150 -1.25 15.59 9.91
CA PRO A 150 -0.71 16.09 11.17
C PRO A 150 -1.60 17.14 11.85
N GLU A 151 -2.14 18.07 11.07
CA GLU A 151 -3.04 19.12 11.53
C GLU A 151 -4.38 18.54 11.99
N SER A 152 -4.93 17.58 11.23
CA SER A 152 -6.17 16.90 11.60
C SER A 152 -6.06 16.22 12.96
N ILE A 153 -4.93 15.56 13.25
CA ILE A 153 -4.66 14.88 14.50
C ILE A 153 -4.65 15.89 15.65
N ALA A 154 -3.99 17.04 15.47
CA ALA A 154 -3.97 18.10 16.48
C ALA A 154 -5.38 18.64 16.78
N SER A 155 -6.22 18.80 15.76
CA SER A 155 -7.60 19.26 15.91
C SER A 155 -8.49 18.24 16.63
N PHE A 156 -8.34 16.94 16.34
CA PHE A 156 -9.05 15.88 17.06
C PHE A 156 -8.60 15.74 18.52
N GLU A 157 -7.28 15.83 18.78
CA GLU A 157 -6.76 15.86 20.15
C GLU A 157 -7.34 17.06 20.92
N LYS A 158 -7.41 18.25 20.30
CA LYS A 158 -8.07 19.42 20.89
C LYS A 158 -9.54 19.16 21.21
N ALA A 159 -10.31 18.57 20.30
CA ALA A 159 -11.72 18.23 20.53
C ALA A 159 -11.90 17.32 21.76
N LYS A 160 -11.08 16.26 21.85
CA LYS A 160 -11.06 15.34 23.01
C LYS A 160 -10.71 16.06 24.32
N THR A 161 -9.77 16.99 24.30
CA THR A 161 -9.40 17.75 25.51
C THR A 161 -10.51 18.69 25.99
N LEU A 162 -11.28 19.25 25.06
CA LEU A 162 -12.37 20.19 25.36
C LEU A 162 -13.63 19.47 25.85
N ASP A 163 -13.95 18.30 25.29
CA ASP A 163 -15.09 17.48 25.71
C ASP A 163 -14.76 15.99 25.59
N LYS A 164 -14.87 15.30 26.72
CA LYS A 164 -14.58 13.86 26.82
C LYS A 164 -15.54 12.99 26.01
N ASN A 165 -16.73 13.49 25.67
CA ASN A 165 -17.68 12.77 24.81
C ASN A 165 -17.12 12.55 23.40
N TYR A 166 -16.20 13.41 22.95
CA TYR A 166 -15.52 13.24 21.67
C TYR A 166 -14.36 12.24 21.73
N THR A 167 -13.96 11.74 22.90
CA THR A 167 -12.76 10.89 23.05
C THR A 167 -12.79 9.71 22.09
N GLN A 168 -13.87 8.93 22.06
CA GLN A 168 -13.94 7.74 21.23
C GLN A 168 -13.89 8.08 19.74
N ALA A 169 -14.71 9.06 19.33
CA ALA A 169 -14.77 9.53 17.95
C ALA A 169 -13.43 10.13 17.50
N ALA A 170 -12.75 10.89 18.35
CA ALA A 170 -11.46 11.50 18.08
C ALA A 170 -10.36 10.45 17.96
N GLU A 171 -10.26 9.47 18.85
CA GLU A 171 -9.27 8.39 18.75
C GLU A 171 -9.46 7.58 17.45
N PHE A 172 -10.70 7.30 17.08
CA PHE A 172 -11.00 6.62 15.82
C PHE A 172 -10.56 7.45 14.60
N GLN A 173 -10.90 8.74 14.56
CA GLN A 173 -10.51 9.63 13.47
C GLN A 173 -9.00 9.88 13.40
N ILE A 174 -8.32 9.97 14.55
CA ILE A 174 -6.84 10.02 14.63
C ILE A 174 -6.24 8.73 14.07
N GLY A 175 -6.82 7.57 14.39
CA GLY A 175 -6.44 6.28 13.81
C GLY A 175 -6.55 6.27 12.28
N LEU A 176 -7.67 6.79 11.74
CA LEU A 176 -7.85 6.97 10.28
C LEU A 176 -6.83 7.93 9.67
N SER A 177 -6.55 9.07 10.31
CA SER A 177 -5.53 10.02 9.84
C SER A 177 -4.13 9.39 9.81
N TYR A 178 -3.76 8.61 10.84
CA TYR A 178 -2.50 7.86 10.82
C TYR A 178 -2.47 6.78 9.74
N MET A 179 -3.58 6.07 9.53
CA MET A 179 -3.69 5.05 8.49
C MET A 179 -3.51 5.67 7.09
N LEU A 180 -4.17 6.79 6.81
CA LEU A 180 -4.05 7.51 5.54
C LEU A 180 -2.64 8.11 5.36
N ALA A 181 -1.99 8.51 6.45
CA ALA A 181 -0.59 8.89 6.48
C ALA A 181 0.40 7.69 6.42
N ARG A 182 -0.09 6.45 6.22
CA ARG A 182 0.68 5.19 6.23
C ARG A 182 1.48 4.91 7.50
N ARG A 183 1.09 5.51 8.63
CA ARG A 183 1.69 5.30 9.94
C ARG A 183 0.94 4.20 10.71
N TYR A 184 0.95 2.99 10.15
CA TYR A 184 0.08 1.90 10.58
C TYR A 184 0.24 1.47 12.04
N LYS A 185 1.46 1.46 12.59
CA LYS A 185 1.69 1.17 14.01
C LYS A 185 0.97 2.17 14.91
N GLN A 186 1.06 3.47 14.60
CA GLN A 186 0.38 4.52 15.37
C GLN A 186 -1.14 4.45 15.16
N ALA A 187 -1.60 4.11 13.96
CA ALA A 187 -3.02 3.88 13.69
C ALA A 187 -3.58 2.74 14.57
N ALA A 188 -2.85 1.62 14.68
CA ALA A 188 -3.27 0.46 15.49
C ALA A 188 -3.47 0.84 16.96
N GLU A 189 -2.53 1.59 17.54
CA GLU A 189 -2.62 2.08 18.93
C GLU A 189 -3.86 2.96 19.15
N ARG A 190 -4.19 3.82 18.17
CA ARG A 190 -5.31 4.76 18.26
C ARG A 190 -6.67 4.08 18.06
N PHE A 191 -6.76 3.12 17.16
CA PHE A 191 -7.94 2.26 17.09
C PHE A 191 -8.14 1.46 18.37
N ARG A 192 -7.06 0.93 18.97
CA ARG A 192 -7.14 0.25 20.26
C ARG A 192 -7.64 1.18 21.37
N ALA A 193 -7.17 2.42 21.43
CA ALA A 193 -7.66 3.43 22.37
C ALA A 193 -9.16 3.71 22.18
N ALA A 194 -9.64 3.80 20.93
CA ALA A 194 -11.07 3.95 20.64
C ALA A 194 -11.91 2.74 21.12
N VAL A 195 -11.38 1.52 20.99
CA VAL A 195 -12.05 0.30 21.50
C VAL A 195 -12.13 0.31 23.02
N ILE A 196 -11.08 0.74 23.72
CA ILE A 196 -11.05 0.76 25.19
C ILE A 196 -12.07 1.76 25.76
N GLN A 197 -12.29 2.87 25.07
CA GLN A 197 -13.16 3.95 25.56
C GLN A 197 -14.63 3.53 25.70
N ASP A 198 -15.17 2.82 24.72
CA ASP A 198 -16.51 2.19 24.78
C ASP A 198 -16.51 0.91 23.93
N PRO A 199 -16.21 -0.26 24.53
CA PRO A 199 -16.02 -1.51 23.79
C PRO A 199 -17.26 -2.06 23.08
N VAL A 200 -18.46 -1.62 23.48
CA VAL A 200 -19.73 -2.16 22.96
C VAL A 200 -20.33 -1.29 21.85
N SER A 201 -19.76 -0.11 21.59
CA SER A 201 -20.25 0.76 20.52
C SER A 201 -19.98 0.22 19.12
N ASP A 202 -20.79 0.64 18.15
CA ASP A 202 -20.56 0.36 16.74
C ASP A 202 -19.18 0.87 16.30
N LEU A 203 -18.77 2.02 16.84
CA LEU A 203 -17.46 2.62 16.56
C LEU A 203 -16.31 1.73 17.03
N ALA A 204 -16.42 1.08 18.19
CA ALA A 204 -15.43 0.09 18.62
C ALA A 204 -15.40 -1.14 17.72
N THR A 205 -16.55 -1.56 17.16
CA THR A 205 -16.59 -2.64 16.17
C THR A 205 -15.88 -2.26 14.87
N TYR A 206 -16.08 -1.02 14.37
CA TYR A 206 -15.30 -0.51 13.25
C TYR A 206 -13.81 -0.39 13.60
N ALA A 207 -13.47 0.14 14.77
CA ALA A 207 -12.10 0.32 15.23
C ALA A 207 -11.35 -1.03 15.26
N ARG A 208 -11.97 -2.12 15.75
CA ARG A 208 -11.37 -3.47 15.73
C ARG A 208 -11.02 -3.94 14.31
N ARG A 209 -11.92 -3.71 13.35
CA ARG A 209 -11.68 -4.08 11.94
C ARG A 209 -10.52 -3.28 11.37
N TYR A 210 -10.53 -1.96 11.55
CA TYR A 210 -9.44 -1.10 11.09
C TYR A 210 -8.11 -1.42 11.78
N GLN A 211 -8.13 -1.70 13.08
CA GLN A 211 -6.95 -2.15 13.83
C GLN A 211 -6.33 -3.40 13.19
N SER A 212 -7.12 -4.44 12.93
CA SER A 212 -6.64 -5.66 12.26
C SER A 212 -6.03 -5.35 10.90
N MET A 213 -6.71 -4.52 10.09
CA MET A 213 -6.21 -4.14 8.76
C MET A 213 -4.87 -3.40 8.82
N VAL A 214 -4.69 -2.46 9.76
CA VAL A 214 -3.43 -1.72 9.88
C VAL A 214 -2.32 -2.57 10.51
N GLU A 215 -2.63 -3.51 11.40
CA GLU A 215 -1.65 -4.47 11.93
C GLU A 215 -1.13 -5.38 10.80
N ASP A 216 -2.00 -5.88 9.94
CA ASP A 216 -1.62 -6.68 8.77
C ASP A 216 -0.78 -5.87 7.77
N ARG A 217 -1.19 -4.62 7.48
CA ARG A 217 -0.39 -3.73 6.63
C ARG A 217 0.95 -3.37 7.25
N ALA A 218 1.01 -3.12 8.56
CA ALA A 218 2.26 -2.85 9.27
C ALA A 218 3.23 -4.05 9.19
N TRP A 219 2.70 -5.28 9.19
CA TRP A 219 3.49 -6.49 8.99
C TRP A 219 4.03 -6.59 7.56
N ILE A 220 3.18 -6.36 6.55
CA ILE A 220 3.54 -6.49 5.13
C ILE A 220 4.48 -5.38 4.66
N GLU A 221 4.20 -4.13 5.04
CA GLU A 221 4.94 -2.93 4.64
C GLU A 221 6.11 -2.60 5.58
N ARG A 222 6.59 -3.57 6.38
CA ARG A 222 7.73 -3.34 7.26
C ARG A 222 8.99 -3.03 6.44
N PRO A 223 9.78 -2.01 6.81
CA PRO A 223 10.90 -1.55 5.99
C PRO A 223 12.09 -2.49 6.03
N VAL A 224 12.17 -3.38 7.02
CA VAL A 224 13.22 -4.39 7.13
C VAL A 224 12.54 -5.74 7.31
N ARG A 225 12.89 -6.71 6.47
CA ARG A 225 12.38 -8.07 6.52
C ARG A 225 13.54 -9.03 6.62
N LEU A 226 13.45 -9.96 7.55
CA LEU A 226 14.41 -11.04 7.71
C LEU A 226 13.72 -12.35 7.33
N THR A 227 14.31 -13.10 6.41
CA THR A 227 13.82 -14.42 5.97
C THR A 227 14.91 -15.46 6.18
N ILE A 228 14.54 -16.63 6.71
CA ILE A 228 15.42 -17.78 6.88
C ILE A 228 14.76 -18.98 6.22
N ASP A 229 15.41 -19.55 5.22
CA ASP A 229 14.99 -20.77 4.54
C ASP A 229 15.92 -21.92 4.92
N ILE A 230 15.33 -23.05 5.26
CA ILE A 230 16.04 -24.31 5.50
C ILE A 230 15.36 -25.39 4.67
N LEU A 231 16.07 -25.94 3.70
CA LEU A 231 15.53 -26.89 2.73
C LEU A 231 16.45 -28.12 2.65
N GLY A 232 15.94 -29.28 3.06
CA GLY A 232 16.58 -30.56 2.77
C GLY A 232 16.23 -30.99 1.36
N GLN A 233 17.21 -31.47 0.61
CA GLN A 233 17.06 -31.92 -0.76
C GLN A 233 17.62 -33.32 -0.93
N TYR A 234 16.94 -34.12 -1.76
CA TYR A 234 17.47 -35.34 -2.33
C TYR A 234 17.65 -35.13 -3.83
N ASP A 235 18.89 -35.25 -4.27
CA ASP A 235 19.32 -35.03 -5.63
C ASP A 235 19.69 -36.36 -6.29
N THR A 236 19.10 -36.65 -7.46
CA THR A 236 19.38 -37.89 -8.19
C THR A 236 20.65 -37.84 -9.04
N ASN A 237 21.24 -36.66 -9.27
CA ASN A 237 22.39 -36.50 -10.16
C ASN A 237 23.22 -35.25 -9.82
N MET A 238 23.98 -35.32 -8.73
CA MET A 238 24.74 -34.22 -8.14
C MET A 238 25.97 -33.80 -8.96
N LEU A 239 26.59 -34.72 -9.70
CA LEU A 239 27.89 -34.50 -10.35
C LEU A 239 27.83 -34.00 -11.80
N GLN A 240 26.67 -34.04 -12.48
CA GLN A 240 26.56 -33.67 -13.89
C GLN A 240 26.30 -32.16 -14.13
N GLU A 241 27.20 -31.31 -13.62
CA GLU A 241 27.44 -29.93 -14.09
C GLU A 241 28.97 -29.69 -14.18
N PRO A 242 29.49 -28.93 -15.15
CA PRO A 242 30.84 -29.09 -15.67
C PRO A 242 31.91 -28.39 -14.81
N TYR A 243 32.49 -29.12 -13.85
CA TYR A 243 33.77 -28.75 -13.23
C TYR A 243 34.85 -29.84 -13.30
N ALA A 244 34.58 -30.95 -13.96
CA ALA A 244 35.56 -32.03 -14.13
C ALA A 244 36.21 -31.98 -15.53
N TYR A 245 37.50 -31.65 -15.52
CA TYR A 245 38.45 -31.71 -16.64
C TYR A 245 38.55 -33.11 -17.29
N PRO A 246 39.17 -33.22 -18.49
CA PRO A 246 39.12 -34.43 -19.32
C PRO A 246 39.92 -35.60 -18.72
N GLY A 247 39.23 -36.73 -18.58
CA GLY A 247 39.72 -38.02 -18.09
C GLY A 247 38.59 -38.97 -17.65
N LEU A 248 37.40 -38.82 -18.24
CA LEU A 248 36.12 -39.34 -17.77
C LEU A 248 36.09 -40.88 -17.67
N GLY A 249 36.31 -41.37 -16.45
CA GLY A 249 35.54 -42.51 -15.93
C GLY A 249 34.21 -41.98 -15.43
N ASP A 250 33.12 -42.43 -16.05
CA ASP A 250 31.71 -42.28 -15.68
C ASP A 250 31.33 -41.03 -14.88
N ALA A 251 30.77 -40.03 -15.58
CA ALA A 251 29.95 -38.98 -14.98
C ALA A 251 28.62 -39.60 -14.49
N GLY A 252 28.69 -40.51 -13.52
CA GLY A 252 27.56 -41.33 -13.10
C GLY A 252 26.44 -40.54 -12.43
N GLU A 253 25.26 -41.16 -12.32
CA GLU A 253 24.11 -40.70 -11.53
C GLU A 253 24.44 -40.71 -10.02
N GLU A 254 25.26 -39.78 -9.56
CA GLU A 254 25.56 -39.70 -8.13
C GLU A 254 24.40 -39.06 -7.37
N LYS A 255 23.77 -39.87 -6.52
CA LYS A 255 22.68 -39.44 -5.65
C LYS A 255 23.23 -38.96 -4.32
N SER A 256 22.76 -37.81 -3.87
CA SER A 256 23.23 -37.17 -2.63
C SER A 256 22.10 -36.44 -1.92
N LEU A 257 22.14 -36.44 -0.58
CA LEU A 257 21.37 -35.50 0.22
C LEU A 257 22.12 -34.17 0.29
N ALA A 258 21.37 -33.07 0.25
CA ALA A 258 21.91 -31.73 0.44
C ALA A 258 21.01 -30.92 1.37
N MET A 259 21.60 -29.92 2.01
CA MET A 259 20.90 -28.91 2.78
C MET A 259 21.18 -27.55 2.15
N LEU A 260 20.12 -26.90 1.67
CA LEU A 260 20.16 -25.52 1.24
C LEU A 260 19.66 -24.64 2.38
N ASN A 261 20.48 -23.68 2.78
CA ASN A 261 20.12 -22.70 3.78
C ASN A 261 20.24 -21.31 3.19
N THR A 262 19.25 -20.45 3.41
CA THR A 262 19.32 -19.05 2.98
C THR A 262 18.91 -18.14 4.13
N LEU A 263 19.74 -17.14 4.40
CA LEU A 263 19.43 -16.00 5.25
C LEU A 263 19.30 -14.78 4.33
N ARG A 264 18.16 -14.09 4.37
CA ARG A 264 17.92 -12.88 3.57
C ARG A 264 17.47 -11.73 4.45
N VAL A 265 18.09 -10.56 4.23
CA VAL A 265 17.66 -9.29 4.80
C VAL A 265 17.27 -8.36 3.67
N ASP A 266 16.00 -7.99 3.58
CA ASP A 266 15.48 -7.02 2.62
C ASP A 266 15.17 -5.70 3.32
N VAL A 267 15.66 -4.60 2.75
CA VAL A 267 15.46 -3.23 3.25
C VAL A 267 14.74 -2.40 2.18
N ALA A 268 13.52 -1.97 2.48
CA ALA A 268 12.67 -1.17 1.60
C ALA A 268 11.95 -0.07 2.41
N PRO A 269 12.64 1.02 2.78
CA PRO A 269 12.06 2.09 3.57
C PRO A 269 11.00 2.87 2.79
N ILE A 270 9.99 3.36 3.51
CA ILE A 270 9.05 4.35 2.97
C ILE A 270 9.75 5.71 3.02
N LEU A 271 10.15 6.23 1.86
CA LEU A 271 10.82 7.52 1.74
C LEU A 271 9.79 8.65 1.52
N PRO A 272 10.09 9.89 1.95
CA PRO A 272 9.24 11.03 1.65
C PRO A 272 9.27 11.36 0.14
N GLY A 273 8.10 11.66 -0.41
CA GLY A 273 7.95 11.98 -1.84
C GLY A 273 8.02 10.74 -2.74
N PRO A 274 8.34 10.93 -4.04
CA PRO A 274 8.34 9.86 -5.04
C PRO A 274 9.60 8.97 -5.05
N TRP A 275 10.46 9.09 -4.04
CA TRP A 275 11.72 8.33 -4.00
C TRP A 275 11.48 6.87 -3.64
N LEU A 276 12.18 5.97 -4.35
CA LEU A 276 12.18 4.54 -4.11
C LEU A 276 13.57 4.09 -3.68
N PHE A 277 13.62 3.15 -2.75
CA PHE A 277 14.87 2.49 -2.39
C PHE A 277 14.60 1.07 -1.94
N ASN A 278 15.33 0.13 -2.54
CA ASN A 278 15.35 -1.26 -2.15
C ASN A 278 16.81 -1.68 -2.04
N ALA A 279 17.14 -2.40 -0.99
CA ALA A 279 18.42 -3.07 -0.83
C ALA A 279 18.19 -4.45 -0.23
N GLY A 280 19.11 -5.37 -0.49
CA GLY A 280 18.99 -6.73 0.01
C GLY A 280 20.35 -7.36 0.19
N TYR A 281 20.51 -8.12 1.26
CA TYR A 281 21.63 -9.03 1.46
C TYR A 281 21.12 -10.45 1.61
N ALA A 282 21.72 -11.41 0.90
CA ALA A 282 21.42 -12.82 1.03
C ALA A 282 22.71 -13.61 1.23
N LEU A 283 22.71 -14.46 2.26
CA LEU A 283 23.73 -15.48 2.49
C LEU A 283 23.09 -16.83 2.25
N SER A 284 23.60 -17.60 1.29
CA SER A 284 23.12 -18.96 1.02
C SER A 284 24.25 -19.97 1.14
N SER A 285 23.97 -21.14 1.69
CA SER A 285 24.88 -22.27 1.70
C SER A 285 24.22 -23.51 1.07
N SER A 286 25.03 -24.27 0.34
CA SER A 286 24.68 -25.61 -0.11
C SER A 286 25.67 -26.59 0.49
N ILE A 287 25.18 -27.50 1.32
CA ILE A 287 26.01 -28.47 2.04
C ILE A 287 25.54 -29.86 1.63
N HIS A 288 26.44 -30.66 1.08
CA HIS A 288 26.13 -31.99 0.58
C HIS A 288 26.67 -33.08 1.51
N GLU A 289 25.95 -34.21 1.58
CA GLU A 289 26.41 -35.41 2.28
C GLU A 289 27.65 -36.01 1.60
N LYS A 290 27.61 -36.10 0.27
CA LYS A 290 28.72 -36.60 -0.57
C LYS A 290 29.44 -35.46 -1.28
N ASN A 291 30.73 -35.63 -1.54
CA ASN A 291 31.58 -34.65 -2.25
C ASN A 291 31.54 -33.24 -1.66
N SER A 292 31.32 -33.14 -0.35
CA SER A 292 31.14 -31.86 0.36
C SER A 292 32.37 -30.95 0.19
N THR A 293 33.57 -31.52 0.18
CA THR A 293 34.84 -30.79 0.02
C THR A 293 35.09 -30.25 -1.37
N THR A 294 34.25 -30.56 -2.35
CA THR A 294 34.42 -30.12 -3.75
C THR A 294 33.19 -29.43 -4.33
N HIS A 295 32.00 -29.57 -3.71
CA HIS A 295 30.73 -29.05 -4.23
C HIS A 295 30.00 -28.10 -3.29
N ASP A 296 30.37 -28.06 -2.00
CA ASP A 296 29.75 -27.10 -1.10
C ASP A 296 30.11 -25.66 -1.51
N VAL A 297 29.12 -24.79 -1.48
CA VAL A 297 29.28 -23.39 -1.81
C VAL A 297 28.67 -22.50 -0.74
N LEU A 298 29.30 -21.34 -0.54
CA LEU A 298 28.76 -20.24 0.24
C LEU A 298 28.61 -19.03 -0.69
N VAL A 299 27.39 -18.52 -0.80
CA VAL A 299 27.02 -17.45 -1.73
C VAL A 299 26.61 -16.23 -0.93
N ASN A 300 27.27 -15.10 -1.17
CA ASN A 300 26.97 -13.81 -0.57
C ASN A 300 26.48 -12.87 -1.67
N SER A 301 25.22 -12.45 -1.62
CA SER A 301 24.63 -11.56 -2.62
C SER A 301 24.21 -10.24 -1.97
N LEU A 302 24.64 -9.13 -2.55
CA LEU A 302 24.22 -7.78 -2.21
C LEU A 302 23.47 -7.19 -3.41
N SER A 303 22.32 -6.57 -3.17
CA SER A 303 21.54 -5.87 -4.17
C SER A 303 21.16 -4.49 -3.68
N MET A 304 21.08 -3.53 -4.59
CA MET A 304 20.57 -2.19 -4.34
C MET A 304 19.85 -1.64 -5.57
N ALA A 305 18.80 -0.86 -5.35
CA ALA A 305 17.96 -0.32 -6.39
C ALA A 305 17.35 1.04 -5.96
N PRO A 306 18.16 2.11 -5.82
CA PRO A 306 17.62 3.47 -5.70
C PRO A 306 16.81 3.82 -6.95
N GLY A 307 15.72 4.57 -6.79
CA GLY A 307 14.85 4.92 -7.91
C GLY A 307 13.88 6.06 -7.64
N TYR A 308 13.04 6.32 -8.62
CA TYR A 308 12.05 7.39 -8.61
C TYR A 308 10.73 6.92 -9.23
N ASN A 309 9.62 7.31 -8.62
CA ASN A 309 8.27 6.95 -9.03
C ASN A 309 7.53 8.13 -9.65
N PHE A 310 7.06 7.97 -10.88
CA PHE A 310 6.27 8.94 -11.64
C PHE A 310 4.77 8.61 -11.65
N GLY A 311 4.31 7.69 -10.79
CA GLY A 311 2.92 7.27 -10.68
C GLY A 311 2.70 5.88 -11.26
N ASP A 312 2.41 5.80 -12.56
CA ASP A 312 2.24 4.53 -13.28
C ASP A 312 3.52 4.04 -13.97
N PHE A 313 4.59 4.83 -13.85
CA PHE A 313 5.93 4.52 -14.32
C PHE A 313 6.93 4.75 -13.19
N ALA A 314 7.91 3.86 -13.05
CA ALA A 314 9.03 4.03 -12.13
C ALA A 314 10.33 3.56 -12.77
N ILE A 315 11.44 4.14 -12.34
CA ILE A 315 12.78 3.72 -12.76
C ILE A 315 13.69 3.54 -11.54
N ASN A 316 14.43 2.43 -11.51
CA ASN A 316 15.44 2.13 -10.51
C ASN A 316 16.79 1.90 -11.20
N LEU A 317 17.89 2.26 -10.55
CA LEU A 317 19.22 1.79 -10.93
C LEU A 317 19.49 0.49 -10.18
N SER A 318 19.23 -0.66 -10.79
CA SER A 318 19.47 -1.96 -10.17
C SER A 318 20.96 -2.30 -10.26
N ALA A 319 21.59 -2.54 -9.12
CA ALA A 319 22.95 -3.04 -9.01
C ALA A 319 22.99 -4.28 -8.12
N ASN A 320 23.66 -5.33 -8.59
CA ASN A 320 23.80 -6.60 -7.89
C ASN A 320 25.26 -7.01 -7.86
N TYR A 321 25.72 -7.50 -6.72
CA TYR A 321 27.02 -8.12 -6.54
C TYR A 321 26.85 -9.46 -5.84
N THR A 322 27.42 -10.52 -6.39
CA THR A 322 27.40 -11.86 -5.80
C THR A 322 28.81 -12.42 -5.72
N HIS A 323 29.21 -12.79 -4.52
CA HIS A 323 30.49 -13.41 -4.21
C HIS A 323 30.26 -14.87 -3.82
N ILE A 324 30.92 -15.78 -4.52
CA ILE A 324 30.80 -17.21 -4.32
C ILE A 324 32.13 -17.73 -3.78
N LEU A 325 32.06 -18.41 -2.65
CA LEU A 325 33.12 -19.26 -2.12
C LEU A 325 32.78 -20.71 -2.44
N LYS A 326 33.76 -21.48 -2.88
CA LYS A 326 33.61 -22.91 -3.13
C LYS A 326 34.53 -23.67 -2.20
N ARG A 327 34.04 -24.77 -1.65
CA ARG A 327 34.81 -25.61 -0.74
C ARG A 327 35.85 -26.42 -1.53
N ASN A 328 37.06 -26.43 -0.99
CA ASN A 328 38.24 -27.14 -1.44
C ASN A 328 39.24 -27.23 -0.27
N PRO A 329 39.27 -28.35 0.46
CA PRO A 329 39.34 -28.44 1.94
C PRO A 329 38.88 -27.24 2.81
N SER A 330 39.35 -26.02 2.54
CA SER A 330 38.87 -24.72 3.05
C SER A 330 37.83 -24.09 2.10
N TYR A 331 37.29 -22.91 2.44
CA TYR A 331 36.47 -22.12 1.51
C TYR A 331 37.36 -21.14 0.74
N ASP A 332 37.49 -21.37 -0.55
CA ASP A 332 38.31 -20.55 -1.45
C ASP A 332 37.42 -19.64 -2.29
N ARG A 333 37.96 -18.47 -2.66
CA ARG A 333 37.27 -17.54 -3.56
C ARG A 333 37.09 -18.18 -4.93
N TYR A 334 35.83 -18.33 -5.35
CA TYR A 334 35.48 -19.06 -6.56
C TYR A 334 35.12 -18.12 -7.71
N SER A 335 34.12 -17.24 -7.49
CA SER A 335 33.72 -16.28 -8.51
C SER A 335 33.05 -15.04 -7.92
N ASP A 336 33.18 -13.93 -8.62
CA ASP A 336 32.46 -12.69 -8.36
C ASP A 336 31.59 -12.35 -9.56
N ARG A 337 30.36 -11.92 -9.31
CA ARG A 337 29.42 -11.48 -10.35
C ARG A 337 28.91 -10.10 -10.01
N PHE A 338 28.89 -9.23 -10.99
CA PHE A 338 28.37 -7.87 -10.86
C PHE A 338 27.45 -7.57 -12.03
N SER A 339 26.28 -6.99 -11.74
CA SER A 339 25.47 -6.36 -12.78
C SER A 339 24.95 -5.00 -12.35
N VAL A 340 24.79 -4.11 -13.32
CA VAL A 340 24.21 -2.78 -13.10
C VAL A 340 23.48 -2.28 -14.33
N GLY A 341 22.28 -1.75 -14.14
CA GLY A 341 21.51 -1.16 -15.22
C GLY A 341 20.19 -0.54 -14.77
N PRO A 342 19.56 0.30 -15.62
CA PRO A 342 18.21 0.77 -15.37
C PRO A 342 17.20 -0.39 -15.41
N LEU A 343 16.33 -0.42 -14.40
CA LEU A 343 15.12 -1.22 -14.33
C LEU A 343 13.92 -0.27 -14.41
N MET A 344 13.15 -0.38 -15.47
CA MET A 344 11.92 0.39 -15.70
C MET A 344 10.71 -0.46 -15.34
N ARG A 345 9.74 0.10 -14.64
CA ARG A 345 8.49 -0.55 -14.24
C ARG A 345 7.29 0.25 -14.72
N PHE A 346 6.32 -0.43 -15.31
CA PHE A 346 5.06 0.14 -15.80
C PHE A 346 3.88 -0.58 -15.16
N LEU A 347 2.89 0.19 -14.69
CA LEU A 347 1.60 -0.31 -14.23
C LEU A 347 0.61 -0.18 -15.38
N LEU A 348 0.11 -1.29 -15.92
CA LEU A 348 -0.68 -1.28 -17.17
C LEU A 348 -2.17 -0.99 -16.98
N THR A 349 -2.70 -1.23 -15.79
CA THR A 349 -4.14 -1.16 -15.50
C THR A 349 -4.42 -0.14 -14.40
N GLU A 350 -5.61 0.47 -14.43
CA GLU A 350 -6.09 1.36 -13.35
C GLU A 350 -6.16 0.62 -12.00
N LYS A 351 -6.47 -0.68 -12.04
CA LYS A 351 -6.46 -1.58 -10.87
C LYS A 351 -5.06 -1.90 -10.36
N LYS A 352 -4.00 -1.53 -11.08
CA LYS A 352 -2.58 -1.72 -10.72
C LYS A 352 -2.23 -3.18 -10.42
N ASN A 353 -2.89 -4.11 -11.09
CA ASN A 353 -2.71 -5.56 -10.92
C ASN A 353 -1.87 -6.21 -12.03
N GLU A 354 -1.45 -5.43 -13.03
CA GLU A 354 -0.57 -5.88 -14.11
C GLU A 354 0.64 -4.97 -14.17
N VAL A 355 1.83 -5.59 -14.17
CA VAL A 355 3.11 -4.90 -14.11
C VAL A 355 4.00 -5.41 -15.22
N VAL A 356 4.61 -4.50 -15.98
CA VAL A 356 5.68 -4.82 -16.92
C VAL A 356 6.97 -4.23 -16.40
N GLU A 357 8.04 -5.03 -16.38
CA GLU A 357 9.38 -4.56 -16.07
C GLU A 357 10.32 -4.78 -17.25
N MET A 358 11.16 -3.79 -17.51
CA MET A 358 12.19 -3.81 -18.54
C MET A 358 13.54 -3.51 -17.90
N TYR A 359 14.52 -4.36 -18.17
CA TYR A 359 15.88 -4.19 -17.68
C TYR A 359 16.87 -4.29 -18.83
N VAL A 360 17.88 -3.42 -18.82
CA VAL A 360 19.06 -3.54 -19.67
C VAL A 360 20.25 -3.13 -18.83
N GLY A 361 21.27 -3.97 -18.74
CA GLY A 361 22.40 -3.75 -17.86
C GLY A 361 23.71 -4.32 -18.38
N TYR A 362 24.80 -3.78 -17.85
CA TYR A 362 26.12 -4.37 -17.97
C TYR A 362 26.27 -5.48 -16.92
N GLN A 363 26.88 -6.58 -17.31
CA GLN A 363 27.26 -7.65 -16.39
C GLN A 363 28.74 -8.02 -16.54
N LYS A 364 29.35 -8.44 -15.43
CA LYS A 364 30.72 -8.95 -15.34
C LYS A 364 30.75 -10.16 -14.42
N LYS A 365 31.51 -11.18 -14.82
CA LYS A 365 31.76 -12.41 -14.08
C LYS A 365 33.26 -12.63 -14.03
N ASP A 366 33.85 -12.62 -12.85
CA ASP A 366 35.26 -12.94 -12.63
C ASP A 366 35.36 -14.32 -11.99
N TYR A 367 36.11 -15.24 -12.59
CA TYR A 367 36.41 -16.56 -12.02
C TYR A 367 37.86 -16.59 -11.56
N PHE A 368 38.11 -17.18 -10.39
CA PHE A 368 39.42 -17.12 -9.74
C PHE A 368 40.17 -18.45 -9.73
N LEU A 369 39.50 -19.55 -10.07
CA LEU A 369 40.19 -20.82 -10.29
C LEU A 369 40.94 -20.76 -11.63
N PRO A 370 42.21 -21.20 -11.68
CA PRO A 370 42.98 -21.22 -12.90
C PRO A 370 42.37 -22.20 -13.91
N ALA A 371 42.22 -21.76 -15.15
CA ALA A 371 41.87 -22.64 -16.25
C ALA A 371 43.12 -23.46 -16.67
N LEU A 372 42.97 -24.77 -16.86
CA LEU A 372 44.06 -25.63 -17.36
C LEU A 372 44.36 -25.36 -18.84
N ASP A 373 43.35 -24.89 -19.60
CA ASP A 373 43.49 -24.41 -20.98
C ASP A 373 43.06 -22.93 -21.06
N PRO A 374 43.81 -22.05 -21.75
CA PRO A 374 43.42 -20.64 -21.91
C PRO A 374 42.04 -20.45 -22.55
N GLY A 375 41.59 -21.38 -23.40
CA GLY A 375 40.26 -21.36 -24.02
C GLY A 375 39.12 -21.60 -23.03
N GLU A 376 39.42 -22.14 -21.85
CA GLU A 376 38.47 -22.49 -20.79
C GLU A 376 38.32 -21.43 -19.69
N ASP A 377 38.97 -20.26 -19.80
CA ASP A 377 38.77 -19.15 -18.86
C ASP A 377 37.34 -18.56 -19.01
N GLN A 378 36.52 -18.78 -17.99
CA GLN A 378 35.11 -18.36 -17.96
C GLN A 378 34.90 -16.90 -17.58
N THR A 379 35.97 -16.17 -17.23
CA THR A 379 35.87 -14.75 -16.88
C THR A 379 35.30 -13.97 -18.06
N ALA A 380 34.17 -13.30 -17.86
CA ALA A 380 33.39 -12.73 -18.94
C ALA A 380 32.78 -11.38 -18.56
N GLN A 381 32.47 -10.60 -19.58
CA GLN A 381 31.68 -9.38 -19.45
C GLN A 381 30.73 -9.24 -20.63
N GLY A 382 29.64 -8.52 -20.43
CA GLY A 382 28.59 -8.48 -21.43
C GLY A 382 27.44 -7.57 -21.10
N VAL A 383 26.39 -7.73 -21.89
CA VAL A 383 25.11 -7.07 -21.67
C VAL A 383 24.09 -8.15 -21.32
N GLU A 384 23.21 -7.82 -20.38
CA GLU A 384 22.01 -8.58 -20.11
C GLU A 384 20.78 -7.67 -20.26
N SER A 385 19.69 -8.23 -20.75
CA SER A 385 18.41 -7.55 -20.81
C SER A 385 17.28 -8.49 -20.44
N SER A 386 16.18 -7.94 -19.93
CA SER A 386 14.97 -8.72 -19.71
C SER A 386 13.70 -7.92 -19.84
N LEU A 387 12.64 -8.61 -20.22
CA LEU A 387 11.27 -8.16 -20.23
C LEU A 387 10.45 -9.11 -19.35
N SER A 388 9.81 -8.57 -18.31
CA SER A 388 9.01 -9.30 -17.34
C SER A 388 7.57 -8.79 -17.38
N TYR A 389 6.61 -9.70 -17.33
CA TYR A 389 5.20 -9.43 -17.17
C TYR A 389 4.70 -10.15 -15.91
N MET A 390 4.15 -9.40 -14.97
CA MET A 390 3.51 -9.92 -13.77
C MET A 390 2.03 -9.57 -13.76
N ARG A 391 1.21 -10.54 -13.39
CA ARG A 391 -0.22 -10.34 -13.14
C ARG A 391 -0.61 -10.88 -11.78
N LEU A 392 -1.29 -10.04 -11.00
CA LEU A 392 -2.00 -10.40 -9.78
C LEU A 392 -3.48 -10.63 -10.14
N PHE A 393 -3.96 -11.83 -9.86
CA PHE A 393 -5.34 -12.23 -10.07
C PHE A 393 -6.17 -11.99 -8.81
N GLU A 394 -7.49 -11.93 -9.01
CA GLU A 394 -8.45 -11.96 -7.91
C GLU A 394 -8.24 -13.24 -7.08
N LYS A 395 -8.42 -13.13 -5.76
CA LYS A 395 -8.10 -14.18 -4.76
C LYS A 395 -6.60 -14.43 -4.51
N GLY A 396 -5.71 -13.60 -5.05
CA GLY A 396 -4.29 -13.57 -4.66
C GLY A 396 -3.37 -14.52 -5.42
N ALA A 397 -3.83 -15.11 -6.53
CA ALA A 397 -2.94 -15.85 -7.42
C ALA A 397 -2.03 -14.90 -8.20
N ILE A 398 -0.80 -15.33 -8.48
CA ILE A 398 0.21 -14.54 -9.19
C ILE A 398 0.73 -15.35 -10.38
N LEU A 399 0.93 -14.69 -11.50
CA LEU A 399 1.68 -15.20 -12.66
C LEU A 399 2.81 -14.23 -12.99
N ILE A 400 4.00 -14.76 -13.24
CA ILE A 400 5.16 -14.02 -13.70
C ILE A 400 5.71 -14.72 -14.94
N LEU A 401 5.82 -14.00 -16.04
CA LEU A 401 6.46 -14.43 -17.27
C LEU A 401 7.66 -13.53 -17.52
N LYS A 402 8.84 -14.08 -17.80
CA LYS A 402 10.02 -13.28 -18.10
C LYS A 402 10.81 -13.87 -19.25
N TYR A 403 11.18 -13.01 -20.19
CA TYR A 403 12.18 -13.27 -21.22
C TYR A 403 13.46 -12.51 -20.89
N GLY A 404 14.60 -13.17 -20.98
CA GLY A 404 15.92 -12.60 -20.81
C GLY A 404 16.80 -12.89 -22.01
N PHE A 405 17.71 -11.96 -22.30
CA PHE A 405 18.75 -12.12 -23.31
C PHE A 405 20.11 -11.74 -22.70
N THR A 406 21.14 -12.52 -23.00
CA THR A 406 22.51 -12.22 -22.61
C THR A 406 23.43 -12.28 -23.82
N ALA A 407 24.42 -11.40 -23.85
CA ALA A 407 25.52 -11.47 -24.80
C ALA A 407 26.83 -11.27 -24.03
N GLU A 408 27.66 -12.31 -24.00
CA GLU A 408 28.83 -12.39 -23.14
C GLU A 408 30.09 -12.61 -23.97
N LYS A 409 31.13 -11.82 -23.67
CA LYS A 409 32.48 -12.01 -24.18
C LYS A 409 33.35 -12.52 -23.05
N ALA A 410 33.76 -13.77 -23.13
CA ALA A 410 34.67 -14.40 -22.18
C ALA A 410 36.13 -14.20 -22.61
N ARG A 411 37.06 -14.34 -21.65
CA ARG A 411 38.50 -14.39 -21.92
C ARG A 411 38.87 -15.68 -22.66
N GLY A 412 38.32 -16.80 -22.22
CA GLY A 412 38.39 -18.07 -22.91
C GLY A 412 37.47 -18.09 -24.13
N SER A 413 38.00 -18.49 -25.28
CA SER A 413 37.25 -18.55 -26.54
C SER A 413 36.02 -19.45 -26.44
N ASN A 414 36.11 -20.54 -25.69
CA ASN A 414 35.05 -21.56 -25.61
C ASN A 414 33.83 -21.09 -24.81
N TRP A 415 33.92 -19.94 -24.11
CA TRP A 415 32.87 -19.45 -23.21
C TRP A 415 32.18 -18.16 -23.70
N THR A 416 32.61 -17.60 -24.82
CA THR A 416 31.93 -16.46 -25.45
C THR A 416 30.61 -16.93 -26.08
N ASN A 417 29.48 -16.36 -25.65
CA ASN A 417 28.16 -16.92 -25.92
C ASN A 417 27.04 -15.85 -26.04
N ARG A 418 25.87 -16.32 -26.50
CA ARG A 418 24.59 -15.61 -26.38
C ARG A 418 23.58 -16.52 -25.72
N GLY A 419 22.80 -15.98 -24.80
CA GLY A 419 21.79 -16.71 -24.04
C GLY A 419 20.39 -16.17 -24.26
N HIS A 420 19.42 -17.07 -24.34
CA HIS A 420 17.98 -16.78 -24.29
C HIS A 420 17.37 -17.51 -23.11
N HIS A 421 16.68 -16.78 -22.24
CA HIS A 421 16.07 -17.32 -21.03
C HIS A 421 14.58 -17.02 -21.01
N LEU A 422 13.75 -18.04 -20.81
CA LEU A 422 12.31 -17.92 -20.63
C LEU A 422 11.95 -18.52 -19.28
N THR A 423 11.16 -17.79 -18.49
CA THR A 423 10.63 -18.29 -17.22
C THR A 423 9.13 -18.03 -17.12
N ALA A 424 8.43 -18.97 -16.51
CA ALA A 424 7.02 -18.85 -16.14
C ALA A 424 6.86 -19.36 -14.71
N ASN A 425 6.43 -18.50 -13.80
CA ASN A 425 6.24 -18.82 -12.39
C ASN A 425 4.82 -18.45 -11.95
N SER A 426 4.18 -19.32 -11.17
CA SER A 426 2.86 -19.05 -10.62
C SER A 426 2.72 -19.53 -9.18
N ILE A 427 2.05 -18.72 -8.35
CA ILE A 427 1.63 -19.08 -7.01
C ILE A 427 0.11 -18.98 -6.98
N ILE A 428 -0.56 -20.08 -6.63
CA ILE A 428 -2.01 -20.22 -6.71
C ILE A 428 -2.53 -20.62 -5.32
N PRO A 429 -3.26 -19.73 -4.62
CA PRO A 429 -3.94 -20.09 -3.38
C PRO A 429 -4.99 -21.18 -3.63
N LEU A 430 -4.82 -22.34 -2.98
CA LEU A 430 -5.78 -23.44 -3.03
C LEU A 430 -6.79 -23.33 -1.89
N ARG A 431 -6.31 -22.90 -0.71
CA ARG A 431 -7.08 -22.61 0.51
C ARG A 431 -6.40 -21.47 1.27
N GLU A 432 -7.02 -20.97 2.34
CA GLU A 432 -6.52 -19.83 3.13
C GLU A 432 -5.03 -19.93 3.51
N LYS A 433 -4.55 -21.13 3.85
CA LYS A 433 -3.16 -21.39 4.27
C LYS A 433 -2.35 -22.25 3.30
N LEU A 434 -2.95 -22.76 2.22
CA LEU A 434 -2.31 -23.73 1.33
C LEU A 434 -2.22 -23.16 -0.09
N LYS A 435 -1.01 -23.13 -0.64
CA LYS A 435 -0.72 -22.59 -1.97
C LYS A 435 -0.02 -23.65 -2.82
N LEU A 436 -0.34 -23.65 -4.11
CA LEU A 436 0.38 -24.37 -5.14
C LEU A 436 1.41 -23.42 -5.76
N GLN A 437 2.64 -23.89 -5.94
CA GLN A 437 3.70 -23.20 -6.67
C GLN A 437 4.07 -24.01 -7.90
N LEU A 438 4.08 -23.35 -9.05
CA LEU A 438 4.50 -23.93 -10.32
C LEU A 438 5.57 -23.05 -10.93
N GLY A 439 6.62 -23.67 -11.48
CA GLY A 439 7.70 -23.01 -12.17
C GLY A 439 8.08 -23.76 -13.43
N ALA A 440 8.42 -23.03 -14.49
CA ALA A 440 8.99 -23.58 -15.70
C ALA A 440 10.05 -22.63 -16.23
N GLU A 441 11.20 -23.18 -16.62
CA GLU A 441 12.28 -22.43 -17.23
C GLU A 441 12.82 -23.12 -18.47
N TYR A 442 13.18 -22.31 -19.45
CA TYR A 442 13.89 -22.73 -20.64
C TYR A 442 15.09 -21.81 -20.84
N HIS A 443 16.26 -22.40 -21.00
CA HIS A 443 17.49 -21.69 -21.29
C HIS A 443 18.13 -22.25 -22.55
N ARG A 444 18.51 -21.38 -23.48
CA ARG A 444 19.29 -21.72 -24.66
C ARG A 444 20.56 -20.89 -24.66
N THR A 445 21.72 -21.55 -24.75
CA THR A 445 23.02 -20.90 -24.85
C THR A 445 23.70 -21.34 -26.13
N ASP A 446 23.99 -20.38 -27.00
CA ASP A 446 24.75 -20.61 -28.23
C ASP A 446 26.18 -20.08 -28.04
N TYR A 447 27.17 -20.98 -28.04
CA TYR A 447 28.59 -20.60 -27.94
C TYR A 447 29.14 -20.22 -29.31
N LEU A 448 29.83 -19.09 -29.39
CA LEU A 448 30.10 -18.43 -30.68
C LEU A 448 31.32 -18.99 -31.41
N ASN A 449 32.25 -19.62 -30.68
CA ASN A 449 33.52 -20.11 -31.20
C ASN A 449 33.56 -21.65 -31.22
N GLU A 450 34.38 -22.20 -32.11
CA GLU A 450 34.71 -23.63 -32.13
C GLU A 450 35.49 -24.00 -30.87
N SER A 451 35.24 -25.20 -30.33
CA SER A 451 35.96 -25.66 -29.16
C SER A 451 37.46 -25.80 -29.42
N THR A 452 38.29 -25.31 -28.50
CA THR A 452 39.74 -25.56 -28.47
C THR A 452 40.10 -26.97 -27.97
N ILE A 453 39.15 -27.71 -27.39
CA ILE A 453 39.39 -29.04 -26.84
C ILE A 453 39.41 -30.09 -27.97
N PRO A 454 40.52 -30.82 -28.16
CA PRO A 454 40.65 -31.77 -29.26
C PRO A 454 39.58 -32.87 -29.29
N ALA A 455 39.11 -33.31 -28.12
CA ALA A 455 38.07 -34.33 -27.99
C ALA A 455 36.71 -33.91 -28.57
N PHE A 456 36.48 -32.60 -28.77
CA PHE A 456 35.23 -32.05 -29.27
C PHE A 456 35.30 -31.68 -30.76
N ASN A 457 36.37 -32.07 -31.46
CA ASN A 457 36.50 -31.98 -32.92
C ASN A 457 36.11 -30.62 -33.53
N LYS A 458 36.46 -29.52 -32.86
CA LYS A 458 36.13 -28.14 -33.25
C LYS A 458 34.63 -27.85 -33.39
N GLU A 459 33.77 -28.63 -32.75
CA GLU A 459 32.34 -28.34 -32.72
C GLU A 459 32.06 -27.05 -31.93
N LYS A 460 31.05 -26.31 -32.38
CA LYS A 460 30.48 -25.19 -31.61
C LYS A 460 29.45 -25.74 -30.64
N ARG A 461 29.57 -25.42 -29.36
CA ARG A 461 28.66 -25.90 -28.32
C ARG A 461 27.31 -25.19 -28.40
N GLU A 462 26.24 -25.96 -28.27
CA GLU A 462 24.88 -25.48 -28.08
C GLU A 462 24.25 -26.22 -26.91
N ASP A 463 23.72 -25.47 -25.95
CA ASP A 463 23.06 -26.03 -24.79
C ASP A 463 21.61 -25.58 -24.71
N ARG A 464 20.74 -26.51 -24.33
CA ARG A 464 19.32 -26.26 -24.04
C ARG A 464 18.96 -26.91 -22.72
N THR A 465 18.60 -26.10 -21.73
CA THR A 465 18.18 -26.58 -20.42
C THR A 465 16.68 -26.32 -20.24
N TYR A 466 15.97 -27.35 -19.80
CA TYR A 466 14.56 -27.31 -19.46
C TYR A 466 14.43 -27.61 -17.98
N MET A 467 13.71 -26.77 -17.24
CA MET A 467 13.39 -27.01 -15.84
C MET A 467 11.88 -26.92 -15.63
N GLY A 468 11.33 -27.86 -14.87
CA GLY A 468 9.96 -27.84 -14.38
C GLY A 468 9.94 -28.02 -12.88
N MET A 469 9.10 -27.24 -12.20
CA MET A 469 8.95 -27.23 -10.76
C MET A 469 7.47 -27.29 -10.38
N ALA A 470 7.15 -28.12 -9.40
CA ALA A 470 5.85 -28.11 -8.73
C ALA A 470 6.04 -28.30 -7.22
N GLY A 471 5.34 -27.50 -6.42
CA GLY A 471 5.44 -27.56 -4.97
C GLY A 471 4.18 -27.07 -4.25
N LEU A 472 4.08 -27.42 -2.97
CA LEU A 472 3.04 -26.95 -2.07
C LEU A 472 3.68 -26.15 -0.95
N ILE A 473 3.09 -24.99 -0.64
CA ILE A 473 3.47 -24.13 0.47
C ILE A 473 2.31 -24.11 1.46
N TRP A 474 2.58 -24.48 2.70
CA TRP A 474 1.62 -24.44 3.80
C TRP A 474 2.03 -23.40 4.84
N ASP A 475 1.31 -22.28 4.89
CA ASP A 475 1.51 -21.24 5.91
C ASP A 475 0.97 -21.71 7.26
N ILE A 476 1.85 -22.12 8.18
CA ILE A 476 1.46 -22.49 9.55
C ILE A 476 0.87 -21.25 10.23
N ASN A 477 1.61 -20.14 10.15
CA ASN A 477 1.25 -18.82 10.62
C ASN A 477 1.95 -17.73 9.78
N ARG A 478 1.79 -16.44 10.15
CA ARG A 478 2.41 -15.33 9.41
C ARG A 478 3.95 -15.34 9.39
N ASN A 479 4.58 -16.04 10.33
CA ASN A 479 6.03 -16.12 10.53
C ASN A 479 6.65 -17.40 10.00
N ALA A 480 5.87 -18.45 9.67
CA ALA A 480 6.43 -19.74 9.29
C ALA A 480 5.59 -20.47 8.25
N SER A 481 6.26 -21.03 7.26
CA SER A 481 5.67 -21.84 6.19
C SER A 481 6.46 -23.14 6.02
N LEU A 482 5.75 -24.23 5.72
CA LEU A 482 6.36 -25.49 5.28
C LEU A 482 6.26 -25.61 3.78
N MET A 483 7.27 -26.20 3.16
CA MET A 483 7.36 -26.35 1.71
C MET A 483 7.72 -27.77 1.35
N ILE A 484 7.03 -28.32 0.34
CA ILE A 484 7.44 -29.53 -0.37
C ILE A 484 7.49 -29.22 -1.85
N GLN A 485 8.52 -29.69 -2.52
CA GLN A 485 8.77 -29.34 -3.92
C GLN A 485 9.45 -30.48 -4.67
N TYR A 486 9.06 -30.64 -5.93
CA TYR A 486 9.77 -31.43 -6.92
C TYR A 486 10.28 -30.50 -8.03
N THR A 487 11.53 -30.67 -8.42
CA THR A 487 12.15 -30.01 -9.57
C THR A 487 12.76 -31.06 -10.50
N GLY A 488 12.40 -31.03 -11.77
CA GLY A 488 13.04 -31.82 -12.83
C GLY A 488 13.84 -30.91 -13.76
N ILE A 489 15.05 -31.31 -14.11
CA ILE A 489 15.96 -30.58 -14.98
C ILE A 489 16.46 -31.53 -16.08
N ARG A 490 16.42 -31.07 -17.32
CA ARG A 490 17.00 -31.75 -18.48
C ARG A 490 17.91 -30.78 -19.23
N GLY A 491 19.21 -31.07 -19.26
CA GLY A 491 20.18 -30.42 -20.12
C GLY A 491 20.41 -31.24 -21.37
N ASN A 492 20.13 -30.67 -22.54
CA ASN A 492 20.50 -31.22 -23.84
C ASN A 492 21.67 -30.41 -24.38
N SER A 493 22.79 -31.07 -24.65
CA SER A 493 23.94 -30.45 -25.31
C SER A 493 24.41 -31.31 -26.47
N ASN A 494 24.95 -30.68 -27.51
CA ASN A 494 25.63 -31.43 -28.58
C ASN A 494 26.99 -32.00 -28.12
N ILE A 495 27.53 -31.51 -27.00
CA ILE A 495 28.71 -32.08 -26.36
C ILE A 495 28.27 -32.94 -25.19
N PHE A 496 28.55 -34.25 -25.26
CA PHE A 496 28.05 -35.26 -24.31
C PHE A 496 28.36 -34.97 -22.84
N LEU A 497 29.45 -34.24 -22.55
CA LEU A 497 29.84 -33.85 -21.20
C LEU A 497 28.83 -32.91 -20.52
N TYR A 498 28.02 -32.19 -21.30
CA TYR A 498 27.04 -31.22 -20.81
C TYR A 498 25.60 -31.69 -21.00
N ASP A 499 25.39 -32.95 -21.43
CA ASP A 499 24.07 -33.58 -21.52
C ASP A 499 23.74 -34.33 -20.23
N PHE A 500 22.63 -33.99 -19.57
CA PHE A 500 22.29 -34.54 -18.25
C PHE A 500 20.79 -34.53 -17.96
N SER A 501 20.38 -35.34 -16.99
CA SER A 501 19.02 -35.34 -16.43
C SER A 501 19.07 -35.44 -14.92
N ARG A 502 18.26 -34.64 -14.23
CA ARG A 502 18.30 -34.52 -12.77
C ARG A 502 16.91 -34.29 -12.19
N SER A 503 16.63 -34.95 -11.08
CA SER A 503 15.42 -34.76 -10.29
C SER A 503 15.81 -34.40 -8.87
N ILE A 504 15.17 -33.36 -8.32
CA ILE A 504 15.43 -32.85 -6.97
C ILE A 504 14.12 -32.86 -6.20
N TYR A 505 14.11 -33.56 -5.08
CA TYR A 505 12.99 -33.58 -4.13
C TYR A 505 13.38 -32.75 -2.93
N SER A 506 12.56 -31.78 -2.57
CA SER A 506 12.87 -30.82 -1.52
C SER A 506 11.77 -30.76 -0.46
N VAL A 507 12.16 -30.67 0.80
CA VAL A 507 11.27 -30.41 1.94
C VAL A 507 11.93 -29.45 2.90
N GLY A 508 11.18 -28.46 3.40
CA GLY A 508 11.79 -27.43 4.22
C GLY A 508 10.80 -26.48 4.86
N ALA A 509 11.37 -25.45 5.48
CA ALA A 509 10.63 -24.40 6.14
C ALA A 509 11.21 -23.02 5.79
N GLU A 510 10.31 -22.05 5.63
CA GLU A 510 10.62 -20.62 5.53
C GLU A 510 10.16 -19.93 6.82
N PHE A 511 11.03 -19.12 7.43
CA PHE A 511 10.74 -18.29 8.59
C PHE A 511 10.85 -16.81 8.24
N ARG A 512 9.86 -16.00 8.63
CA ARG A 512 9.73 -14.58 8.30
C ARG A 512 9.62 -13.73 9.57
N PHE A 513 10.49 -12.72 9.70
CA PHE A 513 10.56 -11.82 10.85
C PHE A 513 10.44 -10.34 10.44
#